data_AF-A0A832HJL7-F1
#
_entry.id   AF-A0A832HJL7-F1
#
_cell.length_a   1.000
_cell.length_b   1.000
_cell.length_c   1.000
_cell.angle_alpha   90.00
_cell.angle_beta   90.00
_cell.angle_gamma   90.00
#
_symmetry.space_group_name_H-M   'P 1'
#
loop_
_entity.id
_entity.type
_entity.pdbx_description
1 polymer ?
#
loop_
_entity_poly.entity_id
_entity_poly.type
_entity_poly.pdbx_seq_one_letter_code
_entity_poly.pdbx_strand_id
1 'polypeptide(L)'
;MKTPVKLLIVAALAVAVIAAVALKKNKAQTDSGATPAPVAIQSAAGTDQTNARAAISPGSNTTTAAAPPVAAAKLPKLLDLGADKCIPCKMMAPILEELKREYAGSLEVEFIDVWKNPDAGQRYGIQMIPTQIFYDAEGRERARHVGFIGKDDILAKFRELGWS
;
A
#
# COMPACT_ATOMS: atom_id res chain seq x y z
N MET A 1 1.01 -47.48 23.21
CA MET A 1 -0.06 -47.90 22.27
C MET A 1 -1.15 -46.81 22.18
N LYS A 2 -0.90 -45.69 21.46
CA LYS A 2 -1.93 -44.64 21.20
C LYS A 2 -1.59 -43.92 19.89
N THR A 3 -1.60 -44.65 18.78
CA THR A 3 -1.18 -44.13 17.46
C THR A 3 -2.13 -44.41 16.29
N PRO A 4 -3.02 -45.44 16.25
CA PRO A 4 -3.83 -45.64 15.05
C PRO A 4 -5.01 -44.66 14.96
N VAL A 5 -5.64 -44.30 16.08
CA VAL A 5 -6.84 -43.42 16.09
C VAL A 5 -6.50 -41.99 15.68
N LYS A 6 -5.35 -41.45 16.13
CA LYS A 6 -4.93 -40.09 15.77
C LYS A 6 -4.60 -39.98 14.29
N LEU A 7 -3.99 -41.01 13.69
CA LEU A 7 -3.67 -41.01 12.26
C LEU A 7 -4.93 -41.04 11.39
N LEU A 8 -5.95 -41.82 11.81
CA LEU A 8 -7.23 -41.88 11.10
C LEU A 8 -8.01 -40.56 11.16
N ILE A 9 -7.98 -39.86 12.29
CA ILE A 9 -8.63 -38.55 12.43
C ILE A 9 -7.95 -37.50 11.53
N VAL A 10 -6.60 -37.47 11.51
CA VAL A 10 -5.87 -36.52 10.65
C VAL A 10 -6.09 -36.82 9.17
N ALA A 11 -6.12 -38.09 8.77
CA ALA A 11 -6.43 -38.48 7.39
C ALA A 11 -7.87 -38.10 6.99
N ALA A 12 -8.85 -38.33 7.87
CA ALA A 12 -10.24 -37.95 7.61
C ALA A 12 -10.41 -36.42 7.48
N LEU A 13 -9.74 -35.64 8.34
CA LEU A 13 -9.75 -34.17 8.26
C LEU A 13 -9.08 -33.66 6.97
N ALA A 14 -7.96 -34.27 6.55
CA ALA A 14 -7.30 -33.91 5.30
C ALA A 14 -8.18 -34.18 4.08
N VAL A 15 -8.87 -35.32 4.03
CA VAL A 15 -9.81 -35.65 2.94
C VAL A 15 -11.00 -34.70 2.90
N ALA A 16 -11.56 -34.32 4.05
CA ALA A 16 -12.66 -33.36 4.13
C ALA A 16 -12.27 -31.96 3.64
N VAL A 17 -11.06 -31.49 3.96
CA VAL A 17 -10.54 -30.19 3.49
C VAL A 17 -10.33 -30.20 1.98
N ILE A 18 -9.80 -31.28 1.41
CA ILE A 18 -9.59 -31.41 -0.04
C ILE A 18 -10.95 -31.40 -0.79
N ALA A 19 -11.96 -32.10 -0.28
CA ALA A 19 -13.30 -32.12 -0.87
C ALA A 19 -13.97 -30.74 -0.85
N ALA A 20 -13.83 -29.97 0.25
CA ALA A 20 -14.40 -28.63 0.35
C ALA A 20 -13.78 -27.62 -0.63
N VAL A 21 -12.47 -27.74 -0.92
CA VAL A 21 -11.78 -26.86 -1.87
C VAL A 21 -12.20 -27.15 -3.32
N ALA A 22 -12.50 -28.41 -3.66
CA ALA A 22 -12.95 -28.78 -5.00
C ALA A 22 -14.34 -28.20 -5.34
N LEU A 23 -15.25 -28.11 -4.37
CA LEU A 23 -16.61 -27.59 -4.58
C LEU A 23 -16.66 -26.07 -4.80
N LYS A 24 -15.67 -25.30 -4.31
CA LYS A 24 -15.70 -23.84 -4.42
C LYS A 24 -15.29 -23.30 -5.80
N LYS A 25 -14.68 -24.13 -6.66
CA LYS A 25 -14.22 -23.71 -7.99
C LYS A 25 -15.29 -23.70 -9.10
N ASN A 26 -16.51 -24.19 -8.84
CA ASN A 26 -17.55 -24.36 -9.87
C ASN A 26 -18.67 -23.32 -9.88
N LYS A 27 -18.47 -22.13 -9.29
CA LYS A 27 -19.44 -21.03 -9.39
C LYS A 27 -18.88 -19.90 -10.26
N ALA A 28 -18.84 -20.16 -11.57
CA ALA A 28 -18.67 -19.16 -12.62
C ALA A 28 -19.85 -19.26 -13.60
N GLN A 29 -20.26 -18.11 -14.13
CA GLN A 29 -21.30 -17.85 -15.13
C GLN A 29 -22.77 -17.94 -14.70
N THR A 30 -23.35 -16.77 -14.48
CA THR A 30 -24.62 -16.38 -15.12
C THR A 30 -24.42 -15.00 -15.74
N ASP A 31 -24.24 -15.00 -17.05
CA ASP A 31 -24.23 -13.84 -17.94
C ASP A 31 -25.65 -13.29 -18.13
N SER A 32 -25.77 -11.97 -18.35
CA SER A 32 -26.80 -11.22 -19.12
C SER A 32 -26.89 -9.80 -18.52
N GLY A 33 -26.71 -8.68 -19.20
CA GLY A 33 -26.52 -8.33 -20.61
C GLY A 33 -26.70 -6.80 -20.69
N ALA A 34 -26.14 -6.16 -21.74
CA ALA A 34 -26.64 -4.93 -22.38
C ALA A 34 -25.52 -4.13 -23.04
N THR A 35 -25.50 -4.16 -24.36
CA THR A 35 -25.05 -3.09 -25.29
C THR A 35 -25.86 -3.36 -26.57
N PRO A 36 -26.28 -2.38 -27.41
CA PRO A 36 -25.59 -1.12 -27.72
C PRO A 36 -26.47 0.13 -27.97
N ALA A 37 -25.84 1.31 -28.06
CA ALA A 37 -26.13 2.31 -29.09
C ALA A 37 -25.09 3.45 -29.08
N PRO A 38 -24.57 3.89 -30.24
CA PRO A 38 -23.75 5.09 -30.37
C PRO A 38 -24.62 6.31 -30.67
N VAL A 39 -24.28 7.48 -30.09
CA VAL A 39 -24.81 8.77 -30.52
C VAL A 39 -23.63 9.69 -30.81
N ALA A 40 -23.62 10.20 -32.02
CA ALA A 40 -22.63 11.13 -32.55
C ALA A 40 -23.11 12.59 -32.42
N ILE A 41 -22.16 13.49 -32.71
CA ILE A 41 -22.29 14.87 -33.21
C ILE A 41 -22.69 15.96 -32.19
N GLN A 42 -21.73 16.83 -31.85
CA GLN A 42 -21.78 18.23 -32.27
C GLN A 42 -20.44 18.96 -32.16
N SER A 43 -20.26 19.87 -33.12
CA SER A 43 -19.08 20.63 -33.51
C SER A 43 -19.42 22.12 -33.43
N ALA A 44 -18.53 22.95 -32.88
CA ALA A 44 -18.41 24.40 -33.11
C ALA A 44 -17.06 24.82 -32.49
N ALA A 45 -16.03 25.20 -33.26
CA ALA A 45 -15.80 26.46 -33.96
C ALA A 45 -15.58 27.67 -33.02
N GLY A 46 -14.41 28.31 -33.15
CA GLY A 46 -14.03 29.60 -32.54
C GLY A 46 -12.57 29.60 -32.06
N THR A 47 -11.57 29.76 -32.92
CA THR A 47 -10.84 31.04 -33.17
C THR A 47 -10.59 31.87 -31.91
N ASP A 48 -9.33 31.97 -31.46
CA ASP A 48 -8.55 33.20 -31.67
C ASP A 48 -7.06 33.00 -31.36
N GLN A 49 -6.21 33.39 -32.31
CA GLN A 49 -4.77 33.59 -32.15
C GLN A 49 -4.55 35.09 -32.12
N THR A 50 -4.08 35.67 -31.01
CA THR A 50 -3.38 36.97 -31.05
C THR A 50 -2.27 37.06 -30.01
N ASN A 51 -1.06 36.79 -30.51
CA ASN A 51 0.26 37.36 -30.23
C ASN A 51 0.36 38.54 -29.21
N ALA A 52 1.28 38.43 -28.25
CA ALA A 52 1.99 39.60 -27.71
C ALA A 52 3.43 39.22 -27.32
N ARG A 53 4.36 39.97 -27.89
CA ARG A 53 5.82 39.85 -27.84
C ARG A 53 6.38 41.01 -27.01
N ALA A 54 7.10 40.70 -25.93
CA ALA A 54 8.03 41.57 -25.19
C ALA A 54 8.63 40.72 -24.04
N ALA A 55 9.91 40.75 -23.66
CA ALA A 55 11.07 41.53 -24.04
C ALA A 55 12.33 40.75 -23.63
N ILE A 56 13.46 41.16 -24.20
CA ILE A 56 14.81 40.63 -24.00
C ILE A 56 15.39 41.13 -22.67
N SER A 57 16.13 40.27 -21.96
CA SER A 57 17.36 40.66 -21.24
C SER A 57 18.25 39.44 -21.00
N PRO A 58 19.54 39.45 -21.41
CA PRO A 58 20.50 38.39 -21.12
C PRO A 58 21.24 38.72 -19.83
N GLY A 59 21.17 37.83 -18.84
CA GLY A 59 21.87 38.05 -17.58
C GLY A 59 22.10 36.75 -16.81
N SER A 60 23.37 36.49 -16.55
CA SER A 60 23.90 35.61 -15.51
C SER A 60 24.24 34.16 -15.86
N ASN A 61 25.43 34.02 -16.45
CA ASN A 61 26.46 33.07 -16.06
C ASN A 61 26.27 32.36 -14.70
N THR A 62 26.15 31.03 -14.73
CA THR A 62 26.93 30.06 -13.93
C THR A 62 26.39 28.68 -14.30
N THR A 63 26.92 28.08 -15.36
CA THR A 63 26.72 26.64 -15.61
C THR A 63 27.82 25.91 -14.84
N THR A 64 27.65 25.82 -13.52
CA THR A 64 28.18 24.64 -12.82
C THR A 64 27.35 23.49 -13.35
N ALA A 65 27.93 22.70 -14.24
CA ALA A 65 27.34 21.44 -14.67
C ALA A 65 27.16 20.57 -13.43
N ALA A 66 25.98 20.67 -12.81
CA ALA A 66 25.56 19.78 -11.76
C ALA A 66 25.59 18.38 -12.35
N ALA A 67 26.34 17.47 -11.70
CA ALA A 67 26.30 16.06 -12.01
C ALA A 67 24.84 15.61 -12.13
N PRO A 68 24.52 14.70 -13.07
CA PRO A 68 23.15 14.23 -13.22
C PRO A 68 22.66 13.74 -11.84
N PRO A 69 21.43 14.10 -11.42
CA PRO A 69 20.92 13.67 -10.13
C PRO A 69 21.00 12.15 -10.09
N VAL A 70 21.88 11.64 -9.21
CA VAL A 70 21.92 10.21 -8.89
C VAL A 70 20.52 9.89 -8.39
N ALA A 71 19.77 9.09 -9.16
CA ALA A 71 18.39 8.78 -8.82
C ALA A 71 18.37 8.22 -7.39
N ALA A 72 17.69 8.90 -6.48
CA ALA A 72 17.58 8.47 -5.10
C ALA A 72 16.99 7.05 -5.09
N ALA A 73 17.67 6.13 -4.41
CA ALA A 73 17.16 4.77 -4.25
C ALA A 73 15.80 4.83 -3.55
N LYS A 74 14.79 4.16 -4.12
CA LYS A 74 13.48 4.06 -3.48
C LYS A 74 13.58 3.09 -2.31
N LEU A 75 12.97 3.45 -1.18
CA LEU A 75 12.97 2.65 0.04
C LEU A 75 11.63 1.93 0.19
N PRO A 76 11.58 0.73 0.79
CA PRO A 76 10.31 0.20 1.27
C PRO A 76 9.72 1.13 2.33
N LYS A 77 8.42 1.02 2.54
CA LYS A 77 7.70 1.89 3.47
C LYS A 77 6.81 1.11 4.42
N LEU A 78 6.85 1.48 5.70
CA LEU A 78 5.84 1.14 6.69
C LEU A 78 4.89 2.34 6.84
N LEU A 79 3.61 2.14 6.58
CA LEU A 79 2.57 3.12 6.91
C LEU A 79 1.75 2.62 8.09
N ASP A 80 1.73 3.36 9.20
CA ASP A 80 0.82 3.11 10.33
C ASP A 80 -0.37 4.08 10.27
N LEU A 81 -1.57 3.53 10.17
CA LEU A 81 -2.81 4.28 10.30
C LEU A 81 -3.36 4.10 11.71
N GLY A 82 -3.33 5.17 12.50
CA GLY A 82 -3.71 5.16 13.90
C GLY A 82 -4.34 6.48 14.34
N ALA A 83 -4.30 6.77 15.64
CA ALA A 83 -4.71 8.06 16.20
C ALA A 83 -4.01 8.33 17.54
N ASP A 84 -3.59 9.57 17.79
CA ASP A 84 -2.78 9.91 18.98
C ASP A 84 -3.48 9.65 20.32
N LYS A 85 -4.82 9.63 20.29
CA LYS A 85 -5.68 9.44 21.47
C LYS A 85 -6.20 8.01 21.61
N CYS A 86 -5.87 7.11 20.68
CA CYS A 86 -6.25 5.70 20.75
C CYS A 86 -5.21 4.93 21.57
N ILE A 87 -5.65 4.24 22.63
CA ILE A 87 -4.75 3.55 23.59
C ILE A 87 -3.77 2.59 22.90
N PRO A 88 -4.20 1.61 22.07
CA PRO A 88 -3.27 0.72 21.38
C PRO A 88 -2.39 1.45 20.36
N CYS A 89 -2.83 2.57 19.77
CA CYS A 89 -1.99 3.37 18.86
C CYS A 89 -0.84 4.06 19.60
N LYS A 90 -1.07 4.52 20.85
CA LYS A 90 0.00 5.12 21.67
C LYS A 90 1.14 4.16 21.95
N MET A 91 0.88 2.85 21.95
CA MET A 91 1.93 1.83 22.09
C MET A 91 2.79 1.69 20.82
N MET A 92 2.23 2.00 19.65
CA MET A 92 2.97 2.01 18.38
C MET A 92 3.93 3.20 18.28
N ALA A 93 3.55 4.37 18.82
CA ALA A 93 4.35 5.61 18.71
C ALA A 93 5.85 5.45 19.03
N PRO A 94 6.27 4.90 20.19
CA PRO A 94 7.71 4.73 20.47
C PRO A 94 8.40 3.77 19.49
N ILE A 95 7.69 2.75 18.99
CA ILE A 95 8.22 1.79 18.01
C ILE A 95 8.44 2.49 16.66
N LEU A 96 7.48 3.30 16.22
CA LEU A 96 7.58 4.05 14.95
C LEU A 96 8.73 5.06 15.00
N GLU A 97 8.89 5.77 16.11
CA GLU A 97 10.00 6.73 16.29
C GLU A 97 11.37 6.03 16.36
N GLU A 98 11.45 4.86 16.99
CA GLU A 98 12.64 4.02 16.99
C GLU A 98 13.00 3.54 15.58
N LEU A 99 12.01 3.06 14.81
CA LEU A 99 12.22 2.63 13.42
C LEU A 99 12.68 3.80 12.53
N LYS A 100 12.05 4.97 12.62
CA LYS A 100 12.45 6.18 11.88
C LYS A 100 13.91 6.55 12.13
N ARG A 101 14.36 6.44 13.38
CA ARG A 101 15.71 6.80 13.79
C ARG A 101 16.74 5.76 13.36
N GLU A 102 16.48 4.47 13.64
CA GLU A 102 17.46 3.39 13.44
C GLU A 102 17.57 2.96 11.98
N TYR A 103 16.51 3.09 11.20
CA TYR A 103 16.45 2.64 9.80
C TYR A 103 16.33 3.81 8.82
N ALA A 104 16.69 5.03 9.24
CA ALA A 104 16.78 6.19 8.37
C ALA A 104 17.63 5.88 7.13
N GLY A 105 17.08 6.12 5.94
CA GLY A 105 17.76 5.82 4.68
C GLY A 105 17.70 4.35 4.22
N SER A 106 17.07 3.46 5.00
CA SER A 106 16.85 2.05 4.63
C SER A 106 15.37 1.65 4.62
N LEU A 107 14.56 2.30 5.47
CA LEU A 107 13.11 2.11 5.59
C LEU A 107 12.44 3.47 5.76
N GLU A 108 11.40 3.74 4.96
CA GLU A 108 10.52 4.88 5.20
C GLU A 108 9.43 4.48 6.21
N VAL A 109 9.15 5.34 7.19
CA VAL A 109 8.13 5.10 8.20
C VAL A 109 7.21 6.31 8.28
N GLU A 110 5.95 6.10 7.93
CA GLU A 110 4.91 7.12 7.89
C GLU A 110 3.80 6.80 8.90
N PHE A 111 3.29 7.82 9.58
CA PHE A 111 2.14 7.70 10.47
C PHE A 111 1.05 8.66 10.02
N ILE A 112 -0.19 8.17 9.94
CA ILE A 112 -1.37 9.00 9.66
C ILE A 112 -2.34 8.87 10.82
N ASP A 113 -2.61 10.01 11.47
CA ASP A 113 -3.73 10.13 12.41
C ASP A 113 -5.04 10.23 11.61
N VAL A 114 -5.85 9.17 11.64
CA VAL A 114 -7.09 9.06 10.88
C VAL A 114 -8.25 9.85 11.48
N TRP A 115 -8.14 10.29 12.75
CA TRP A 115 -9.11 11.19 13.37
C TRP A 115 -8.87 12.65 12.96
N LYS A 116 -7.62 12.99 12.61
CA LYS A 116 -7.26 14.29 12.03
C LYS A 116 -7.38 14.30 10.50
N ASN A 117 -7.29 13.14 9.86
CA ASN A 117 -7.36 12.96 8.42
C ASN A 117 -8.47 11.94 8.05
N PRO A 118 -9.75 12.35 8.09
CA PRO A 118 -10.88 11.41 7.95
C PRO A 118 -10.91 10.66 6.62
N ASP A 119 -10.41 11.28 5.55
CA ASP A 119 -10.34 10.66 4.21
C ASP A 119 -9.31 9.52 4.15
N ALA A 120 -8.33 9.48 5.05
CA ALA A 120 -7.30 8.46 5.05
C ALA A 120 -7.88 7.05 5.29
N GLY A 121 -8.88 6.94 6.18
CA GLY A 121 -9.53 5.66 6.47
C GLY A 121 -10.16 5.04 5.21
N GLN A 122 -10.88 5.86 4.44
CA GLN A 122 -11.48 5.43 3.17
C GLN A 122 -10.43 5.17 2.09
N ARG A 123 -9.45 6.08 1.93
CA ARG A 123 -8.39 5.98 0.92
C ARG A 123 -7.59 4.69 1.04
N TYR A 124 -7.26 4.27 2.26
CA TYR A 124 -6.48 3.05 2.53
C TYR A 124 -7.36 1.83 2.84
N GLY A 125 -8.69 2.00 2.85
CA GLY A 125 -9.64 0.91 3.06
C GLY A 125 -9.49 0.22 4.42
N ILE A 126 -9.17 0.96 5.48
CA ILE A 126 -9.03 0.40 6.83
C ILE A 126 -10.34 0.45 7.60
N GLN A 127 -10.59 -0.57 8.41
CA GLN A 127 -11.81 -0.69 9.24
C GLN A 127 -11.50 -0.55 10.74
N MET A 128 -10.23 -0.70 11.12
CA MET A 128 -9.76 -0.77 12.50
C MET A 128 -8.42 -0.04 12.61
N ILE A 129 -8.17 0.58 13.77
CA ILE A 129 -6.86 1.15 14.11
C ILE A 129 -6.26 0.48 15.35
N PRO A 130 -4.92 0.39 15.46
CA PRO A 130 -3.96 0.75 14.42
C PRO A 130 -3.93 -0.32 13.29
N THR A 131 -3.60 0.10 12.07
CA THR A 131 -3.34 -0.80 10.93
C THR A 131 -2.02 -0.42 10.28
N GLN A 132 -1.11 -1.39 10.11
CA GLN A 132 0.17 -1.18 9.44
C GLN A 132 0.12 -1.77 8.04
N ILE A 133 0.56 -0.99 7.05
CA ILE A 133 0.66 -1.40 5.65
C ILE A 133 2.12 -1.41 5.24
N PHE A 134 2.56 -2.51 4.66
CA PHE A 134 3.94 -2.75 4.23
C PHE A 134 4.03 -2.58 2.71
N TYR A 135 4.82 -1.61 2.27
CA TYR A 135 5.07 -1.33 0.87
C TYR A 135 6.49 -1.73 0.48
N ASP A 136 6.66 -2.23 -0.74
CA ASP A 136 7.99 -2.35 -1.35
C ASP A 136 8.50 -0.99 -1.88
N ALA A 137 9.75 -0.99 -2.37
CA ALA A 137 10.39 0.20 -2.94
C ALA A 137 9.67 0.72 -4.21
N GLU A 138 8.84 -0.09 -4.86
CA GLU A 138 8.01 0.35 -5.99
C GLU A 138 6.69 1.00 -5.54
N GLY A 139 6.41 1.00 -4.23
CA GLY A 139 5.18 1.53 -3.65
C GLY A 139 3.99 0.57 -3.75
N ARG A 140 4.23 -0.72 -4.01
CA ARG A 140 3.17 -1.74 -4.03
C ARG A 140 2.91 -2.23 -2.62
N GLU A 141 1.64 -2.27 -2.22
CA GLU A 141 1.27 -2.91 -0.95
C GLU A 141 1.57 -4.41 -1.03
N ARG A 142 2.35 -4.91 -0.06
CA ARG A 142 2.80 -6.30 0.01
C ARG A 142 2.13 -7.07 1.15
N ALA A 143 1.80 -6.38 2.24
CA ALA A 143 1.10 -6.95 3.39
C ALA A 143 0.41 -5.86 4.22
N ARG A 144 -0.51 -6.30 5.08
CA ARG A 144 -1.10 -5.47 6.14
C ARG A 144 -1.24 -6.25 7.44
N HIS A 145 -1.12 -5.54 8.56
CA HIS A 145 -1.39 -6.04 9.91
C HIS A 145 -2.42 -5.15 10.59
N VAL A 146 -3.31 -5.75 11.39
CA VAL A 146 -4.32 -5.02 12.17
C VAL A 146 -4.06 -5.25 13.65
N GLY A 147 -4.04 -4.15 14.40
CA GLY A 147 -3.74 -4.15 15.83
C GLY A 147 -2.29 -3.81 16.13
N PHE A 148 -1.89 -4.03 17.37
CA PHE A 148 -0.52 -3.81 17.83
C PHE A 148 0.45 -4.84 17.21
N ILE A 149 1.66 -4.40 16.90
CA ILE A 149 2.77 -5.24 16.43
C ILE A 149 4.10 -4.68 16.96
N GLY A 150 5.00 -5.55 17.42
CA GLY A 150 6.30 -5.16 17.95
C GLY A 150 7.31 -4.81 16.86
N LYS A 151 8.40 -4.10 17.23
CA LYS A 151 9.50 -3.74 16.31
C LYS A 151 10.06 -4.97 15.58
N ASP A 152 10.36 -6.03 16.32
CA ASP A 152 10.99 -7.23 15.76
C ASP A 152 10.08 -7.95 14.76
N ASP A 153 8.77 -7.96 15.02
CA ASP A 153 7.77 -8.54 14.13
C ASP A 153 7.58 -7.70 12.85
N ILE A 154 7.63 -6.37 12.95
CA ILE A 154 7.66 -5.47 11.78
C ILE A 154 8.88 -5.79 10.91
N LEU A 155 10.06 -5.87 11.52
CA LEU A 155 11.31 -6.17 10.80
C LEU A 155 11.29 -7.58 10.21
N ALA A 156 10.75 -8.56 10.94
CA ALA A 156 10.54 -9.92 10.45
C ALA A 156 9.61 -9.94 9.24
N LYS A 157 8.53 -9.15 9.27
CA LYS A 157 7.61 -9.03 8.14
C LYS A 157 8.31 -8.45 6.91
N PHE A 158 9.13 -7.42 7.05
CA PHE A 158 9.89 -6.92 5.90
C PHE A 158 10.90 -7.95 5.35
N ARG A 159 11.58 -8.72 6.22
CA ARG A 159 12.44 -9.84 5.79
C ARG A 159 11.69 -10.90 5.01
N GLU A 160 10.50 -11.29 5.47
CA GLU A 160 9.61 -12.22 4.76
C GLU A 160 9.22 -11.69 3.38
N LEU A 161 9.04 -10.37 3.24
CA LEU A 161 8.65 -9.71 1.99
C LEU A 161 9.85 -9.48 1.04
N GLY A 162 11.05 -9.92 1.41
CA GLY A 162 12.26 -9.84 0.58
C GLY A 162 13.08 -8.58 0.78
N TRP A 163 12.90 -7.86 1.88
CA TRP A 163 13.77 -6.75 2.28
C TRP A 163 14.80 -7.23 3.31
N SER A 164 16.09 -7.13 2.98
CA SER A 164 17.21 -7.57 3.82
C SER A 164 18.41 -6.64 3.70
#